data_AF-A0A1Q7F712-F1
#
_entry.id   AF-A0A1Q7F712-F1
#
_cell.length_a   1.000
_cell.length_b   1.000
_cell.length_c   1.000
_cell.angle_alpha   90.00
_cell.angle_beta   90.00
_cell.angle_gamma   90.00
#
_symmetry.space_group_name_H-M   'P 1'
#
loop_
_entity.id
_entity.type
_entity.pdbx_description
1 polymer ?
#
loop_
_entity_poly.entity_id
_entity_poly.type
_entity_poly.pdbx_seq_one_letter_code
_entity_poly.pdbx_strand_id
1 'polypeptide(L)'
;MALVDPNVLNPFVLMNLAVAPVLAAVITAISVSLSLMISRYFFKSYTFSGFGYLLGLPVGFAFLGASFLFEASSLIYNADPLLYPAFFWIQMSLQSEAFALIALSYYYKNSDTSGSGMRLRVRDMLVTILPLAMVAIPFVVPTFALASEPYFNYAGLADLSFYMRIFNIAVIGYIFKNTIVSLVKAANVKLLYVPAAFALLWLEQYSLVLAYFDNSIGAVIGSAAARIAGLALFVYIMHSVTSRRRIEIEARKAA
;
A
#
# COMPACT_ATOMS: atom_id res chain seq x y z
N MET A 1 -22.72 -12.96 24.94
CA MET A 1 -21.95 -12.54 23.77
C MET A 1 -21.93 -11.02 23.82
N ALA A 2 -20.83 -10.40 24.24
CA ALA A 2 -20.75 -8.94 24.20
C ALA A 2 -20.85 -8.51 22.74
N LEU A 3 -21.84 -7.69 22.41
CA LEU A 3 -21.98 -7.07 21.09
C LEU A 3 -20.69 -6.27 20.86
N VAL A 4 -19.80 -6.81 20.03
CA VAL A 4 -18.65 -6.07 19.51
C VAL A 4 -19.23 -4.87 18.78
N ASP A 5 -18.79 -3.67 19.17
CA ASP A 5 -19.21 -2.42 18.53
C ASP A 5 -19.01 -2.57 17.02
N PRO A 6 -20.03 -2.35 16.17
CA PRO A 6 -19.92 -2.53 14.72
C PRO A 6 -18.85 -1.65 14.08
N ASN A 7 -18.34 -0.62 14.77
CA ASN A 7 -17.39 0.35 14.26
C ASN A 7 -15.95 0.07 14.71
N VAL A 8 -15.47 -1.16 14.52
CA VAL A 8 -14.06 -1.49 14.80
C VAL A 8 -13.16 -0.89 13.72
N LEU A 9 -12.49 0.22 14.07
CA LEU A 9 -11.51 0.86 13.17
C LEU A 9 -10.30 -0.07 12.92
N ASN A 10 -9.63 -0.50 13.98
CA ASN A 10 -8.46 -1.39 13.86
C ASN A 10 -8.86 -2.87 14.04
N PRO A 11 -8.73 -3.71 12.99
CA PRO A 11 -9.19 -5.10 13.03
C PRO A 11 -8.44 -5.97 14.04
N PHE A 12 -7.25 -5.58 14.51
CA PHE A 12 -6.52 -6.30 15.55
C PHE A 12 -7.22 -6.25 16.92
N VAL A 13 -8.18 -5.33 17.13
CA VAL A 13 -9.01 -5.28 18.35
C VAL A 13 -9.93 -6.51 18.45
N LEU A 14 -10.20 -7.21 17.33
CA LEU A 14 -10.97 -8.45 17.31
C LEU A 14 -10.19 -9.66 17.87
N MET A 15 -8.87 -9.54 18.02
CA MET A 15 -8.03 -10.60 18.57
C MET A 15 -7.95 -10.51 20.09
N ASN A 16 -7.55 -11.61 20.73
CA ASN A 16 -7.33 -11.65 22.17
C ASN A 16 -6.31 -10.57 22.60
N LEU A 17 -6.68 -9.71 23.56
CA LEU A 17 -5.85 -8.61 24.08
C LEU A 17 -4.45 -9.03 24.52
N ALA A 18 -4.25 -10.28 24.96
CA ALA A 18 -2.94 -10.77 25.36
C ALA A 18 -2.00 -11.08 24.17
N VAL A 19 -2.56 -11.39 23.00
CA VAL A 19 -1.80 -11.85 21.81
C VAL A 19 -1.74 -10.77 20.73
N ALA A 20 -2.81 -9.98 20.59
CA ALA A 20 -2.95 -8.93 19.59
C ALA A 20 -1.76 -7.95 19.50
N PRO A 21 -1.25 -7.37 20.61
CA PRO A 21 -0.18 -6.37 20.52
C PRO A 21 1.15 -6.98 20.07
N VAL A 22 1.48 -8.19 20.54
CA VAL A 22 2.73 -8.88 20.17
C VAL A 22 2.68 -9.29 18.70
N LEU A 23 1.56 -9.87 18.26
CA LEU A 23 1.38 -10.29 16.88
C LEU A 23 1.40 -9.08 15.93
N ALA A 24 0.69 -8.01 16.27
CA ALA A 24 0.69 -6.76 15.51
C ALA A 24 2.12 -6.18 15.42
N ALA A 25 2.87 -6.14 16.52
CA ALA A 25 4.24 -5.64 16.53
C ALA A 25 5.17 -6.45 15.60
N VAL A 26 5.07 -7.78 15.61
CA VAL A 26 5.86 -8.66 14.73
C VAL A 26 5.48 -8.44 13.27
N ILE A 27 4.18 -8.44 12.95
CA ILE A 27 3.68 -8.21 11.59
C ILE A 27 4.11 -6.84 11.08
N THR A 28 3.99 -5.80 11.90
CA THR A 28 4.41 -4.44 11.57
C THR A 28 5.91 -4.39 11.34
N ALA A 29 6.73 -4.93 12.24
CA ALA A 29 8.18 -4.92 12.09
C ALA A 29 8.64 -5.59 10.79
N ILE A 30 8.04 -6.74 10.44
CA ILE A 30 8.31 -7.44 9.18
C ILE A 30 7.86 -6.60 7.99
N SER A 31 6.61 -6.12 8.02
CA SER A 31 6.02 -5.38 6.89
C SER A 31 6.75 -4.07 6.61
N VAL A 32 7.09 -3.31 7.65
CA VAL A 32 7.89 -2.08 7.56
C VAL A 32 9.27 -2.38 6.99
N SER A 33 9.95 -3.39 7.52
CA SER A 33 11.30 -3.77 7.07
C SER A 33 11.29 -4.13 5.58
N LEU A 34 10.37 -5.00 5.16
CA LEU A 34 10.24 -5.41 3.76
C LEU A 34 9.89 -4.22 2.86
N SER A 35 8.94 -3.37 3.26
CA SER A 35 8.54 -2.21 2.47
C SER A 35 9.68 -1.20 2.28
N LEU A 36 10.45 -0.93 3.34
CA LEU A 36 11.62 -0.06 3.28
C LEU A 36 12.76 -0.69 2.45
N MET A 37 12.94 -2.02 2.51
CA MET A 37 13.89 -2.71 1.63
C MET A 37 13.51 -2.55 0.16
N ILE A 38 12.24 -2.76 -0.19
CA ILE A 38 11.73 -2.57 -1.56
C ILE A 38 11.94 -1.11 -2.00
N SER A 39 11.57 -0.16 -1.15
CA SER A 39 11.77 1.28 -1.40
C SER A 39 13.24 1.60 -1.69
N ARG A 40 14.18 1.09 -0.86
CA ARG A 40 15.63 1.26 -1.08
C ARG A 40 16.11 0.68 -2.40
N TYR A 41 15.63 -0.51 -2.80
CA TYR A 41 15.99 -1.11 -4.07
C TYR A 41 15.53 -0.24 -5.26
N PHE A 42 14.29 0.27 -5.23
CA PHE A 42 13.79 1.16 -6.27
C PHE A 42 14.48 2.53 -6.26
N PHE A 43 14.78 3.08 -5.09
CA PHE A 43 15.47 4.36 -4.96
C PHE A 43 16.88 4.27 -5.57
N LYS A 44 17.60 3.18 -5.28
CA LYS A 44 18.89 2.90 -5.92
C LYS A 44 18.76 2.77 -7.44
N SER A 45 17.72 2.10 -7.94
CA SER A 45 17.47 2.02 -9.38
C SER A 45 17.17 3.40 -9.99
N TYR A 46 16.42 4.25 -9.28
CA TYR A 46 16.11 5.61 -9.70
C TYR A 46 17.38 6.46 -9.82
N THR A 47 18.29 6.41 -8.84
CA THR A 47 19.55 7.17 -8.91
C THR A 47 20.41 6.82 -10.12
N PHE A 48 20.29 5.60 -10.66
CA PHE A 48 21.01 5.19 -11.87
C PHE A 48 20.27 5.55 -13.18
N SER A 49 18.94 5.57 -13.18
CA SER A 49 18.14 5.79 -14.39
C SER A 49 17.69 7.23 -14.59
N GLY A 50 17.58 8.05 -13.54
CA GLY A 50 17.24 9.47 -13.61
C GLY A 50 15.80 9.82 -14.02
N PHE A 51 14.96 8.85 -14.37
CA PHE A 51 13.59 9.11 -14.81
C PHE A 51 12.64 9.44 -13.64
N GLY A 52 12.13 10.67 -13.61
CA GLY A 52 11.22 11.19 -12.56
C GLY A 52 10.00 10.32 -12.29
N TYR A 53 9.43 9.67 -13.31
CA TYR A 53 8.25 8.81 -13.13
C TYR A 53 8.53 7.53 -12.33
N LEU A 54 9.81 7.12 -12.19
CA LEU A 54 10.20 5.98 -11.37
C LEU A 54 10.22 6.31 -9.87
N LEU A 55 10.07 7.58 -9.48
CA LEU A 55 10.10 8.01 -8.07
C LEU A 55 8.82 7.66 -7.30
N GLY A 56 7.69 7.45 -7.98
CA GLY A 56 6.44 7.00 -7.34
C GLY A 56 6.54 5.59 -6.72
N LEU A 57 7.35 4.70 -7.29
CA LEU A 57 7.61 3.36 -6.74
C LEU A 57 8.33 3.40 -5.38
N PRO A 58 9.54 3.99 -5.23
CA PRO A 58 10.23 4.03 -3.96
C PRO A 58 9.47 4.84 -2.91
N VAL A 59 8.86 5.97 -3.30
CA VAL A 59 8.05 6.79 -2.36
C VAL A 59 6.80 6.02 -1.93
N GLY A 60 6.10 5.36 -2.85
CA GLY A 60 4.93 4.56 -2.52
C GLY A 60 5.26 3.43 -1.55
N PHE A 61 6.33 2.66 -1.77
CA PHE A 61 6.73 1.64 -0.79
C PHE A 61 7.23 2.23 0.55
N ALA A 62 7.79 3.45 0.56
CA ALA A 62 8.10 4.12 1.83
C ALA A 62 6.81 4.50 2.59
N PHE A 63 5.79 4.99 1.88
CA PHE A 63 4.50 5.35 2.46
C PHE A 63 3.73 4.13 2.97
N LEU A 64 3.79 2.98 2.27
CA LEU A 64 3.29 1.70 2.82
C LEU A 64 3.98 1.33 4.14
N GLY A 65 5.30 1.51 4.21
CA GLY A 65 6.04 1.29 5.47
C GLY A 65 5.54 2.21 6.58
N ALA A 66 5.38 3.50 6.29
CA ALA A 66 4.84 4.45 7.25
C ALA A 66 3.40 4.10 7.69
N SER A 67 2.52 3.67 6.77
CA SER A 67 1.16 3.28 7.12
C SER A 67 1.12 2.12 8.12
N PHE A 68 2.02 1.14 8.00
CA PHE A 68 2.09 0.02 8.96
C PHE A 68 2.55 0.45 10.36
N LEU A 69 3.37 1.51 10.47
CA LEU A 69 3.73 2.09 11.76
C LEU A 69 2.53 2.78 12.42
N PHE A 70 1.71 3.48 11.63
CA PHE A 70 0.47 4.09 12.12
C PHE A 70 -0.60 3.07 12.49
N GLU A 71 -0.65 1.91 11.82
CA GLU A 71 -1.48 0.77 12.21
C GLU A 71 -1.13 0.24 13.60
N ALA A 72 0.16 0.06 13.88
CA ALA A 72 0.63 -0.33 15.22
C ALA A 72 0.36 0.78 16.26
N SER A 73 0.58 2.04 15.88
CA SER A 73 0.33 3.19 16.77
C SER A 73 -1.15 3.30 17.13
N SER A 74 -2.06 3.12 16.17
CA SER A 74 -3.50 3.05 16.42
C SER A 74 -3.83 1.97 17.46
N LEU A 75 -3.25 0.78 17.35
CA LEU A 75 -3.49 -0.27 18.36
C LEU A 75 -2.92 0.08 19.75
N ILE A 76 -1.73 0.67 19.82
CA ILE A 76 -1.11 1.08 21.10
C ILE A 76 -1.98 2.10 21.83
N TYR A 77 -2.58 3.04 21.09
CA TYR A 77 -3.41 4.10 21.63
C TYR A 77 -4.91 3.77 21.59
N ASN A 78 -5.31 2.50 21.53
CA ASN A 78 -6.72 2.09 21.37
C ASN A 78 -7.68 2.63 22.45
N ALA A 79 -7.18 2.97 23.64
CA ALA A 79 -7.93 3.52 24.74
C ALA A 79 -8.06 5.05 24.67
N ASP A 80 -7.25 5.73 23.84
CA ASP A 80 -7.27 7.18 23.69
C ASP A 80 -8.31 7.58 22.62
N PRO A 81 -9.33 8.37 22.99
CA PRO A 81 -10.44 8.69 22.10
C PRO A 81 -10.08 9.64 20.94
N LEU A 82 -8.87 10.22 20.94
CA LEU A 82 -8.40 11.14 19.91
C LEU A 82 -7.26 10.52 19.09
N LEU A 83 -6.26 9.92 19.75
CA LEU A 83 -5.11 9.35 19.07
C LEU A 83 -5.44 8.06 18.32
N TYR A 84 -6.34 7.23 18.84
CA TYR A 84 -6.79 6.01 18.16
C TYR A 84 -7.35 6.27 16.76
N PRO A 85 -8.40 7.10 16.60
CA PRO A 85 -8.96 7.40 15.28
C PRO A 85 -8.01 8.22 14.42
N ALA A 86 -7.19 9.11 14.99
CA ALA A 86 -6.22 9.88 14.23
C ALA A 86 -5.15 9.00 13.57
N PHE A 87 -4.56 8.07 14.32
CA PHE A 87 -3.54 7.16 13.77
C PHE A 87 -4.13 6.17 12.77
N PHE A 88 -5.32 5.63 13.06
CA PHE A 88 -6.05 4.80 12.09
C PHE A 88 -6.28 5.55 10.77
N TRP A 89 -6.65 6.82 10.88
CA TRP A 89 -6.89 7.65 9.72
C TRP A 89 -5.64 7.94 8.89
N ILE A 90 -4.54 8.29 9.56
CA ILE A 90 -3.25 8.53 8.90
C ILE A 90 -2.77 7.25 8.22
N GLN A 91 -2.94 6.08 8.87
CA GLN A 91 -2.65 4.78 8.26
C GLN A 91 -3.42 4.61 6.94
N MET A 92 -4.75 4.74 6.98
CA MET A 92 -5.61 4.50 5.81
C MET A 92 -5.29 5.47 4.67
N SER A 93 -5.02 6.74 5.00
CA SER A 93 -4.63 7.76 4.03
C SER A 93 -3.31 7.35 3.36
N LEU A 94 -2.22 7.20 4.13
CA LEU A 94 -0.89 6.85 3.61
C LEU A 94 -0.90 5.56 2.76
N GLN A 95 -1.67 4.55 3.16
CA GLN A 95 -1.78 3.31 2.39
C GLN A 95 -2.40 3.56 1.00
N SER A 96 -3.46 4.34 0.92
CA SER A 96 -4.10 4.70 -0.35
C SER A 96 -3.19 5.55 -1.24
N GLU A 97 -2.47 6.50 -0.65
CA GLU A 97 -1.49 7.32 -1.37
C GLU A 97 -0.36 6.48 -1.94
N ALA A 98 0.12 5.53 -1.15
CA ALA A 98 1.19 4.66 -1.56
C ALA A 98 0.83 3.86 -2.82
N PHE A 99 -0.36 3.24 -2.83
CA PHE A 99 -0.84 2.51 -4.01
C PHE A 99 -1.06 3.45 -5.20
N ALA A 100 -1.58 4.65 -4.97
CA ALA A 100 -1.80 5.62 -6.04
C ALA A 100 -0.48 6.10 -6.66
N LEU A 101 0.55 6.36 -5.87
CA LEU A 101 1.90 6.71 -6.35
C LEU A 101 2.54 5.57 -7.16
N ILE A 102 2.38 4.32 -6.69
CA ILE A 102 2.84 3.14 -7.43
C ILE A 102 2.09 3.04 -8.77
N ALA A 103 0.77 3.20 -8.78
CA ALA A 103 -0.04 3.18 -9.98
C ALA A 103 0.35 4.28 -10.98
N LEU A 104 0.62 5.48 -10.49
CA LEU A 104 1.07 6.61 -11.30
C LEU A 104 2.42 6.31 -11.99
N SER A 105 3.36 5.67 -11.29
CA SER A 105 4.61 5.20 -11.90
C SER A 105 4.36 4.20 -13.04
N TYR A 106 3.40 3.29 -12.89
CA TYR A 106 3.04 2.36 -13.97
C TYR A 106 2.28 3.02 -15.12
N TYR A 107 1.46 4.04 -14.82
CA TYR A 107 0.77 4.83 -15.83
C TYR A 107 1.78 5.53 -16.75
N TYR A 108 2.70 6.30 -16.17
CA TYR A 108 3.69 7.06 -16.94
C TYR A 108 4.67 6.18 -17.70
N LYS A 109 5.08 5.04 -17.11
CA LYS A 109 5.92 4.06 -17.80
C LYS A 109 5.30 3.58 -19.12
N ASN A 110 3.97 3.48 -19.18
CA ASN A 110 3.26 2.97 -20.36
C ASN A 110 2.79 4.12 -21.28
N SER A 111 2.65 5.36 -20.81
CA SER A 111 2.23 6.52 -21.61
C SER A 111 3.31 7.01 -22.58
N ASP A 112 4.59 6.87 -22.24
CA ASP A 112 5.72 7.23 -23.13
C ASP A 112 5.73 6.44 -24.46
N THR A 113 4.93 5.37 -24.56
CA THR A 113 4.81 4.55 -25.78
C THR A 113 3.62 4.91 -26.69
N SER A 114 2.79 5.89 -26.31
CA SER A 114 1.53 6.21 -27.01
C SER A 114 1.47 7.69 -27.40
N GLY A 115 1.98 8.04 -28.58
CA GLY A 115 1.86 9.39 -29.12
C GLY A 115 0.40 9.79 -29.42
N SER A 116 -0.05 10.93 -28.89
CA SER A 116 -1.03 11.84 -29.51
C SER A 116 -1.39 13.00 -28.55
N GLY A 117 -1.28 14.24 -29.02
CA GLY A 117 -1.42 15.46 -28.24
C GLY A 117 -2.84 15.77 -27.76
N MET A 118 -2.90 16.49 -26.64
CA MET A 118 -4.05 17.22 -26.08
C MET A 118 -5.14 16.42 -25.33
N ARG A 119 -5.67 15.30 -25.84
CA ARG A 119 -6.64 14.47 -25.05
C ARG A 119 -5.95 13.72 -23.89
N LEU A 120 -4.65 13.45 -24.05
CA LEU A 120 -3.77 12.94 -23.00
C LEU A 120 -3.60 13.97 -21.87
N ARG A 121 -3.49 15.28 -22.12
CA ARG A 121 -3.25 16.27 -21.04
C ARG A 121 -4.32 16.33 -19.96
N VAL A 122 -5.60 16.25 -20.30
CA VAL A 122 -6.70 16.28 -19.30
C VAL A 122 -6.81 14.95 -18.56
N ARG A 123 -6.65 13.84 -19.27
CA ARG A 123 -6.59 12.50 -18.66
C ARG A 123 -5.37 12.36 -17.75
N ASP A 124 -4.21 12.85 -18.18
CA ASP A 124 -2.97 12.87 -17.42
C ASP A 124 -3.13 13.76 -16.20
N MET A 125 -3.65 15.00 -16.35
CA MET A 125 -3.98 15.86 -15.22
C MET A 125 -4.91 15.17 -14.23
N LEU A 126 -5.98 14.53 -14.69
CA LEU A 126 -6.90 13.79 -13.81
C LEU A 126 -6.20 12.60 -13.14
N VAL A 127 -5.36 11.85 -13.85
CA VAL A 127 -4.62 10.71 -13.29
C VAL A 127 -3.55 11.16 -12.28
N THR A 128 -3.00 12.38 -12.40
CA THR A 128 -2.06 12.96 -11.42
C THR A 128 -2.76 13.65 -10.26
N ILE A 129 -3.84 14.38 -10.54
CA ILE A 129 -4.61 15.15 -9.55
C ILE A 129 -5.51 14.23 -8.73
N LEU A 130 -6.03 13.13 -9.28
CA LEU A 130 -6.92 12.22 -8.55
C LEU A 130 -6.22 11.58 -7.34
N PRO A 131 -5.01 11.02 -7.44
CA PRO A 131 -4.22 10.64 -6.27
C PRO A 131 -4.05 11.79 -5.28
N LEU A 132 -3.68 12.99 -5.75
CA LEU A 132 -3.42 14.15 -4.90
C LEU A 132 -4.69 14.69 -4.22
N ALA A 133 -5.84 14.62 -4.88
CA ALA A 133 -7.14 14.98 -4.33
C ALA A 133 -7.64 13.89 -3.37
N MET A 134 -7.38 12.61 -3.68
CA MET A 134 -7.61 11.49 -2.78
C MET A 134 -6.60 11.40 -1.64
N VAL A 135 -5.55 12.22 -1.62
CA VAL A 135 -4.65 12.49 -0.48
C VAL A 135 -5.20 13.66 0.33
N ALA A 136 -5.50 14.77 -0.36
CA ALA A 136 -5.88 16.03 0.26
C ALA A 136 -7.27 15.98 0.90
N ILE A 137 -8.26 15.36 0.26
CA ILE A 137 -9.62 15.26 0.79
C ILE A 137 -9.63 14.46 2.10
N PRO A 138 -8.99 13.28 2.17
CA PRO A 138 -8.90 12.58 3.43
C PRO A 138 -8.03 13.30 4.47
N PHE A 139 -6.96 14.00 4.11
CA PHE A 139 -6.23 14.77 5.11
C PHE A 139 -7.05 15.96 5.65
N VAL A 140 -7.77 16.67 4.78
CA VAL A 140 -8.48 17.90 5.11
C VAL A 140 -9.76 17.62 5.89
N VAL A 141 -10.55 16.61 5.52
CA VAL A 141 -11.88 16.37 6.12
C VAL A 141 -11.81 16.11 7.63
N PRO A 142 -10.91 15.26 8.14
CA PRO A 142 -10.86 14.98 9.57
C PRO A 142 -9.96 15.94 10.34
N THR A 143 -9.03 16.63 9.68
CA THR A 143 -8.39 17.82 10.27
C THR A 143 -9.43 18.93 10.49
N PHE A 144 -10.35 19.10 9.54
CA PHE A 144 -11.50 19.98 9.68
C PHE A 144 -12.47 19.47 10.77
N ALA A 145 -12.77 18.17 10.82
CA ALA A 145 -13.63 17.59 11.85
C ALA A 145 -13.04 17.75 13.26
N LEU A 146 -11.72 17.55 13.43
CA LEU A 146 -10.97 17.85 14.66
C LEU A 146 -11.01 19.33 15.04
N ALA A 147 -11.05 20.22 14.05
CA ALA A 147 -11.11 21.66 14.27
C ALA A 147 -12.54 22.15 14.57
N SER A 148 -13.57 21.45 14.08
CA SER A 148 -14.97 21.83 14.19
C SER A 148 -15.70 21.14 15.34
N GLU A 149 -15.30 19.93 15.71
CA GLU A 149 -15.89 19.14 16.80
C GLU A 149 -14.79 18.60 17.74
N PRO A 150 -15.07 18.48 19.05
CA PRO A 150 -14.07 18.03 20.02
C PRO A 150 -13.67 16.55 19.87
N TYR A 151 -14.42 15.74 19.12
CA TYR A 151 -14.18 14.31 18.93
C TYR A 151 -14.46 13.86 17.50
N PHE A 152 -13.80 12.78 17.06
CA PHE A 152 -14.03 12.18 15.76
C PHE A 152 -15.37 11.42 15.70
N ASN A 153 -16.06 11.51 14.55
CA ASN A 153 -17.20 10.63 14.24
C ASN A 153 -16.71 9.23 13.86
N TYR A 154 -16.69 8.33 14.84
CA TYR A 154 -16.22 6.94 14.71
C TYR A 154 -16.93 6.13 13.62
N ALA A 155 -18.26 6.23 13.54
CA ALA A 155 -19.04 5.50 12.53
C ALA A 155 -18.70 5.99 11.12
N GLY A 156 -18.59 7.31 10.93
CA GLY A 156 -18.20 7.88 9.64
C GLY A 156 -16.78 7.49 9.21
N LEU A 157 -15.84 7.34 10.15
CA LEU A 157 -14.48 6.85 9.86
C LEU A 157 -14.46 5.38 9.46
N ALA A 158 -15.30 4.55 10.08
CA ALA A 158 -15.43 3.13 9.73
C ALA A 158 -15.94 2.98 8.30
N ASP A 159 -17.01 3.68 7.92
CA ASP A 159 -17.54 3.70 6.55
C ASP A 159 -16.51 4.23 5.54
N LEU A 160 -15.79 5.31 5.91
CA LEU A 160 -14.74 5.88 5.07
C LEU A 160 -13.57 4.91 4.84
N SER A 161 -13.25 4.10 5.85
CA SER A 161 -12.24 3.04 5.72
C SER A 161 -12.65 1.98 4.70
N PHE A 162 -13.94 1.64 4.64
CA PHE A 162 -14.47 0.72 3.61
C PHE A 162 -14.29 1.32 2.21
N TYR A 163 -14.70 2.58 1.99
CA TYR A 163 -14.52 3.24 0.70
C TYR A 163 -13.05 3.32 0.26
N MET A 164 -12.14 3.61 1.20
CA MET A 164 -10.69 3.64 0.95
C MET A 164 -10.15 2.26 0.54
N ARG A 165 -10.62 1.18 1.18
CA ARG A 165 -10.22 -0.19 0.81
C ARG A 165 -10.72 -0.56 -0.59
N ILE A 166 -11.95 -0.20 -0.94
CA ILE A 166 -12.47 -0.39 -2.30
C ILE A 166 -11.63 0.38 -3.34
N PHE A 167 -11.24 1.61 -3.02
CA PHE A 167 -10.32 2.37 -3.87
C PHE A 167 -8.97 1.65 -4.02
N ASN A 168 -8.37 1.19 -2.92
CA ASN A 168 -7.08 0.48 -2.95
C ASN A 168 -7.16 -0.80 -3.81
N ILE A 169 -8.24 -1.56 -3.67
CA ILE A 169 -8.53 -2.73 -4.51
C ILE A 169 -8.56 -2.35 -6.00
N ALA A 170 -9.23 -1.25 -6.36
CA ALA A 170 -9.30 -0.79 -7.75
C ALA A 170 -7.92 -0.36 -8.28
N VAL A 171 -7.15 0.39 -7.48
CA VAL A 171 -5.81 0.88 -7.84
C VAL A 171 -4.81 -0.28 -7.98
N ILE A 172 -4.81 -1.22 -7.04
CA ILE A 172 -3.97 -2.42 -7.13
C ILE A 172 -4.38 -3.27 -8.33
N GLY A 173 -5.68 -3.40 -8.62
CA GLY A 173 -6.17 -4.07 -9.82
C GLY A 173 -5.66 -3.43 -11.11
N TYR A 174 -5.59 -2.10 -11.15
CA TYR A 174 -4.97 -1.36 -12.25
C TYR A 174 -3.47 -1.65 -12.38
N ILE A 175 -2.72 -1.63 -11.28
CA ILE A 175 -1.29 -1.97 -11.25
C ILE A 175 -1.08 -3.41 -11.75
N PHE A 176 -1.86 -4.35 -11.21
CA PHE A 176 -1.81 -5.76 -11.60
C PHE A 176 -1.98 -5.93 -13.11
N LYS A 177 -3.02 -5.33 -13.69
CA LYS A 177 -3.25 -5.36 -15.15
C LYS A 177 -2.04 -4.86 -15.94
N ASN A 178 -1.46 -3.72 -15.55
CA ASN A 178 -0.28 -3.17 -16.24
C ASN A 178 0.96 -4.07 -16.10
N THR A 179 1.14 -4.70 -14.94
CA THR A 179 2.26 -5.63 -14.73
C THR A 179 2.10 -6.91 -15.55
N ILE A 180 0.89 -7.42 -15.73
CA ILE A 180 0.61 -8.54 -16.65
C ILE A 180 0.88 -8.15 -18.10
N VAL A 181 0.45 -6.97 -18.55
CA VAL A 181 0.77 -6.49 -19.91
C VAL A 181 2.28 -6.39 -20.11
N SER A 182 3.01 -5.86 -19.12
CA SER A 182 4.47 -5.79 -19.16
C SER A 182 5.13 -7.17 -19.16
N LEU A 183 4.57 -8.14 -18.44
CA LEU A 183 5.03 -9.53 -18.41
C LEU A 183 4.89 -10.19 -19.78
N VAL A 184 3.70 -10.07 -20.39
CA VAL A 184 3.42 -10.63 -21.72
C VAL A 184 4.34 -10.02 -22.77
N LYS A 185 4.55 -8.69 -22.74
CA LYS A 185 5.48 -8.00 -23.65
C LYS A 185 6.94 -8.47 -23.48
N ALA A 186 7.36 -8.76 -22.26
CA ALA A 186 8.75 -9.16 -21.96
C ALA A 186 9.02 -10.65 -22.17
N ALA A 187 7.97 -11.47 -22.33
CA ALA A 187 8.04 -12.93 -22.52
C ALA A 187 8.96 -13.68 -21.51
N ASN A 188 9.09 -13.15 -20.29
CA ASN A 188 9.99 -13.70 -19.27
C ASN A 188 9.19 -14.16 -18.05
N VAL A 189 9.08 -15.48 -17.87
CA VAL A 189 8.31 -16.10 -16.77
C VAL A 189 8.79 -15.65 -15.39
N LYS A 190 10.06 -15.27 -15.23
CA LYS A 190 10.58 -14.76 -13.95
C LYS A 190 10.00 -13.40 -13.57
N LEU A 191 9.36 -12.68 -14.50
CA LEU A 191 8.62 -11.44 -14.17
C LEU A 191 7.23 -11.72 -13.58
N LEU A 192 6.75 -12.97 -13.59
CA LEU A 192 5.42 -13.36 -13.06
C LEU A 192 5.27 -13.06 -11.56
N TYR A 193 6.38 -13.06 -10.83
CA TYR A 193 6.37 -12.80 -9.40
C TYR A 193 5.91 -11.36 -9.06
N VAL A 194 6.10 -10.37 -9.95
CA VAL A 194 5.66 -8.98 -9.73
C VAL A 194 4.12 -8.86 -9.71
N PRO A 195 3.38 -9.32 -10.73
CA PRO A 195 1.93 -9.36 -10.67
C PRO A 195 1.43 -10.26 -9.53
N ALA A 196 2.08 -11.40 -9.26
CA ALA A 196 1.71 -12.24 -8.13
C ALA A 196 1.81 -11.50 -6.78
N ALA A 197 2.85 -10.69 -6.59
CA ALA A 197 3.02 -9.89 -5.38
C ALA A 197 1.93 -8.82 -5.24
N PHE A 198 1.54 -8.15 -6.33
CA PHE A 198 0.40 -7.22 -6.31
C PHE A 198 -0.94 -7.95 -6.10
N ALA A 199 -1.12 -9.17 -6.60
CA ALA A 199 -2.31 -9.97 -6.32
C ALA A 199 -2.43 -10.32 -4.82
N LEU A 200 -1.30 -10.58 -4.15
CA LEU A 200 -1.28 -10.80 -2.70
C LEU A 200 -1.62 -9.52 -1.91
N LEU A 201 -1.13 -8.35 -2.33
CA LEU A 201 -1.56 -7.07 -1.73
C LEU A 201 -3.03 -6.74 -2.03
N TRP A 202 -3.55 -7.16 -3.19
CA TRP A 202 -4.97 -7.07 -3.49
C TRP A 202 -5.80 -7.94 -2.54
N LEU A 203 -5.35 -9.18 -2.30
CA LEU A 203 -5.97 -10.11 -1.38
C LEU A 203 -5.95 -9.59 0.06
N GLU A 204 -4.88 -8.91 0.48
CA GLU A 204 -4.83 -8.20 1.77
C GLU A 204 -6.01 -7.23 1.91
N GLN A 205 -6.18 -6.32 0.95
CA GLN A 205 -7.24 -5.32 0.98
C GLN A 205 -8.63 -5.94 0.91
N TYR A 206 -8.81 -6.98 0.08
CA TYR A 206 -10.07 -7.70 -0.03
C TYR A 206 -10.44 -8.42 1.28
N SER A 207 -9.48 -9.08 1.92
CA SER A 207 -9.70 -9.76 3.19
C SER A 207 -10.06 -8.77 4.31
N LEU A 208 -9.48 -7.56 4.28
CA LEU A 208 -9.86 -6.46 5.16
C LEU A 208 -11.27 -5.91 4.89
N VAL A 209 -11.78 -5.98 3.66
CA VAL A 209 -13.17 -5.67 3.35
C VAL A 209 -14.11 -6.73 3.92
N LEU A 210 -13.75 -8.01 3.86
CA LEU A 210 -14.55 -9.07 4.49
C LEU A 210 -14.65 -8.87 6.01
N ALA A 211 -13.50 -8.61 6.65
CA ALA A 211 -13.42 -8.35 8.09
C ALA A 211 -14.31 -7.18 8.55
N TYR A 212 -14.59 -6.21 7.68
CA TYR A 212 -15.51 -5.11 7.97
C TYR A 212 -16.96 -5.59 8.18
N PHE A 213 -17.41 -6.57 7.41
CA PHE A 213 -18.79 -7.06 7.46
C PHE A 213 -18.99 -8.20 8.46
N ASP A 214 -18.00 -9.09 8.57
CA ASP A 214 -18.15 -10.33 9.32
C ASP A 214 -17.38 -10.36 10.65
N ASN A 215 -16.57 -9.33 10.95
CA ASN A 215 -15.66 -9.28 12.10
C ASN A 215 -14.80 -10.56 12.24
N SER A 216 -14.46 -11.20 11.12
CA SER A 216 -13.77 -12.49 11.10
C SER A 216 -12.29 -12.32 11.40
N ILE A 217 -11.84 -12.91 12.51
CA ILE A 217 -10.41 -13.00 12.87
C ILE A 217 -9.63 -13.71 11.76
N GLY A 218 -10.23 -14.70 11.09
CA GLY A 218 -9.61 -15.40 9.97
C GLY A 218 -9.31 -14.47 8.80
N ALA A 219 -10.19 -13.52 8.52
CA ALA A 219 -9.98 -12.50 7.49
C ALA A 219 -8.86 -11.52 7.87
N VAL A 220 -8.71 -11.19 9.16
CA VAL A 220 -7.60 -10.34 9.64
C VAL A 220 -6.25 -11.05 9.52
N ILE A 221 -6.17 -12.31 9.95
CA ILE A 221 -4.94 -13.12 9.85
C ILE A 221 -4.60 -13.37 8.37
N GLY A 222 -5.58 -13.71 7.55
CA GLY A 222 -5.42 -13.91 6.11
C GLY A 222 -4.88 -12.67 5.41
N SER A 223 -5.37 -11.49 5.80
CA SER A 223 -4.86 -10.21 5.31
C SER A 223 -3.39 -10.01 5.65
N ALA A 224 -3.02 -10.18 6.92
CA ALA A 224 -1.63 -10.04 7.36
C ALA A 224 -0.68 -11.03 6.68
N ALA A 225 -1.10 -12.28 6.51
CA ALA A 225 -0.34 -13.29 5.80
C ALA A 225 -0.14 -12.92 4.31
N ALA A 226 -1.21 -12.47 3.64
CA ALA A 226 -1.16 -12.03 2.25
C ALA A 226 -0.23 -10.81 2.08
N ARG A 227 -0.29 -9.84 2.99
CA ARG A 227 0.60 -8.67 3.03
C ARG A 227 2.06 -9.08 3.11
N ILE A 228 2.43 -9.89 4.10
CA ILE A 228 3.81 -10.32 4.31
C ILE A 228 4.29 -11.13 3.10
N ALA A 229 3.48 -12.06 2.60
CA ALA A 229 3.82 -12.87 1.44
C ALA A 229 4.04 -12.00 0.18
N GLY A 230 3.18 -11.01 -0.06
CA GLY A 230 3.31 -10.07 -1.17
C GLY A 230 4.59 -9.25 -1.09
N LEU A 231 4.86 -8.64 0.07
CA LEU A 231 6.08 -7.85 0.28
C LEU A 231 7.36 -8.70 0.22
N ALA A 232 7.34 -9.91 0.79
CA ALA A 232 8.47 -10.83 0.73
C ALA A 232 8.76 -11.25 -0.72
N LEU A 233 7.72 -11.50 -1.52
CA LEU A 233 7.86 -11.83 -2.92
C LEU A 233 8.49 -10.66 -3.70
N PHE A 234 8.09 -9.42 -3.45
CA PHE A 234 8.76 -8.24 -4.03
C PHE A 234 10.25 -8.19 -3.67
N VAL A 235 10.60 -8.34 -2.40
CA VAL A 235 12.01 -8.33 -1.96
C VAL A 235 12.80 -9.44 -2.64
N TYR A 236 12.26 -10.65 -2.72
CA TYR A 236 12.90 -11.79 -3.38
C TYR A 236 13.24 -11.50 -4.84
N ILE A 237 12.29 -10.94 -5.61
CA ILE A 237 12.52 -10.59 -7.01
C ILE A 237 13.58 -9.51 -7.12
N MET A 238 13.45 -8.42 -6.35
CA MET A 238 14.38 -7.30 -6.43
C MET A 238 15.81 -7.74 -6.08
N HIS A 239 15.95 -8.62 -5.09
CA HIS A 239 17.23 -9.21 -4.72
C HIS A 239 17.80 -10.09 -5.84
N SER A 240 16.99 -10.97 -6.43
CA SER A 240 17.43 -11.85 -7.54
C SER A 240 17.86 -11.08 -8.79
N VAL A 241 17.20 -9.96 -9.10
CA VAL A 241 17.54 -9.10 -10.23
C VAL A 241 18.83 -8.31 -9.97
N THR A 242 19.00 -7.79 -8.75
CA THR A 242 20.21 -7.01 -8.40
C THR A 242 21.45 -7.87 -8.23
N SER A 243 21.34 -9.08 -7.69
CA SER A 243 22.48 -10.00 -7.55
C SER A 243 23.02 -10.43 -8.90
N ARG A 244 22.15 -10.78 -9.84
CA ARG A 244 22.54 -11.15 -11.22
C ARG A 244 23.26 -10.02 -11.94
N ARG A 245 22.76 -8.80 -11.83
CA ARG A 245 23.38 -7.63 -12.46
C ARG A 245 24.78 -7.36 -11.91
N ARG A 246 25.02 -7.63 -10.62
CA ARG A 246 26.36 -7.52 -10.02
C ARG A 246 27.32 -8.58 -10.62
N ILE A 247 26.88 -9.84 -10.71
CA ILE A 247 27.66 -10.93 -11.29
C ILE A 247 28.05 -10.63 -12.75
N GLU A 248 27.11 -10.12 -13.54
CA GLU A 248 27.37 -9.75 -14.95
C GLU A 248 28.37 -8.60 -15.08
N ILE A 249 28.36 -7.62 -14.16
CA ILE A 249 29.33 -6.53 -14.14
C ILE A 249 30.72 -7.02 -13.71
N GLU A 250 30.80 -7.91 -12.72
CA GLU A 250 32.06 -8.49 -12.26
C GLU A 250 32.69 -9.37 -13.35
N ALA A 251 31.89 -10.17 -14.07
CA ALA A 251 32.35 -10.97 -15.20
C ALA A 251 32.90 -10.10 -16.36
N ARG A 252 32.29 -8.94 -16.63
CA ARG A 252 32.78 -7.99 -17.66
C ARG A 252 34.04 -7.24 -17.25
N LYS A 253 34.34 -7.12 -15.96
CA LYS A 253 35.59 -6.51 -15.48
C LYS A 253 36.75 -7.51 -15.44
N ALA A 254 36.45 -8.81 -15.47
CA ALA A 254 37.41 -9.89 -15.44
C ALA A 254 37.79 -10.42 -16.84
N ALA A 255 37.10 -9.98 -17.89
CA ALA A 255 37.37 -10.25 -19.30
C ALA A 255 38.05 -9.05 -19.96
#